data_AF-A0A0T5NYT0-F1
#
_entry.id   AF-A0A0T5NYT0-F1
#
_cell.length_a   1.000
_cell.length_b   1.000
_cell.length_c   1.000
_cell.angle_alpha   90.00
_cell.angle_beta   90.00
_cell.angle_gamma   90.00
#
_symmetry.space_group_name_H-M   'P 1'
#
loop_
_entity.id
_entity.type
_entity.pdbx_description
1 polymer ?
#
loop_
_entity_poly.entity_id
_entity_poly.type
_entity_poly.pdbx_seq_one_letter_code
_entity_poly.pdbx_strand_id
1 'polypeptide(L)'
;MRRSFFIDSYLVGLLAVLFLATLPVALMMSGPAQAGRPALVVVPPWTDDPGRIIAAAGGREIGLVAAPMARLAVLERPAEAVAGGAWAVLDATALASLCGSKGG
;
A
#
# COMPACT_ATOMS: atom_id res chain seq x y z
N MET A 1 -35.49 -19.43 -13.62
CA MET A 1 -34.13 -19.57 -14.20
C MET A 1 -33.61 -18.31 -14.91
N ARG A 2 -34.44 -17.48 -15.56
CA ARG A 2 -34.00 -16.29 -16.31
C ARG A 2 -33.49 -15.09 -15.47
N ARG A 3 -33.76 -15.06 -14.16
CA ARG A 3 -33.32 -14.00 -13.22
C ARG A 3 -31.88 -14.16 -12.70
N SER A 4 -31.39 -15.39 -12.50
CA SER A 4 -30.01 -15.63 -12.03
C SER A 4 -29.00 -15.21 -13.10
N PHE A 5 -29.21 -15.61 -14.36
CA PHE A 5 -28.34 -15.25 -15.50
C PHE A 5 -28.15 -13.73 -15.68
N PHE A 6 -29.17 -12.92 -15.37
CA PHE A 6 -29.11 -11.47 -15.54
C PHE A 6 -28.33 -10.79 -14.41
N ILE A 7 -28.42 -11.32 -13.19
CA ILE A 7 -27.65 -10.85 -12.03
C ILE A 7 -26.17 -11.21 -12.21
N ASP A 8 -25.88 -12.41 -12.70
CA ASP A 8 -24.50 -12.86 -12.96
C ASP A 8 -23.81 -11.98 -14.02
N SER A 9 -24.50 -11.65 -15.13
CA SER A 9 -23.93 -10.74 -16.14
C SER A 9 -23.69 -9.33 -15.62
N TYR A 10 -24.60 -8.79 -14.80
CA TYR A 10 -24.43 -7.46 -14.20
C TYR A 10 -23.26 -7.43 -13.20
N LEU A 11 -23.13 -8.47 -12.37
CA LEU A 11 -22.03 -8.58 -11.42
C LEU A 11 -20.68 -8.71 -12.13
N VAL A 12 -20.60 -9.51 -13.19
CA VAL A 12 -19.39 -9.65 -14.01
C VAL A 12 -19.02 -8.33 -14.69
N GLY A 13 -20.00 -7.63 -15.26
CA GLY A 13 -19.78 -6.30 -15.84
C GLY A 13 -19.28 -5.28 -14.83
N LEU A 14 -19.87 -5.24 -13.63
CA LEU A 14 -19.47 -4.34 -12.56
C LEU A 14 -18.07 -4.66 -12.03
N LEU A 15 -17.73 -5.94 -11.85
CA LEU A 15 -16.38 -6.39 -11.50
C LEU A 15 -15.37 -6.00 -12.58
N ALA A 16 -15.69 -6.20 -13.86
CA ALA A 16 -14.81 -5.83 -14.96
C ALA A 16 -14.51 -4.32 -14.97
N VAL A 17 -15.53 -3.47 -14.80
CA VAL A 17 -15.37 -2.02 -14.72
C VAL A 17 -14.53 -1.61 -13.51
N LEU A 18 -14.78 -2.21 -12.34
CA LEU A 18 -13.99 -1.96 -11.12
C LEU A 18 -12.53 -2.33 -11.33
N PHE A 19 -12.25 -3.51 -11.90
CA PHE A 19 -10.88 -3.93 -12.21
C PHE A 19 -10.22 -2.97 -13.19
N LEU A 20 -10.87 -2.62 -14.29
CA LEU A 20 -10.31 -1.72 -15.31
C LEU A 20 -9.99 -0.33 -14.72
N ALA A 21 -10.85 0.17 -13.83
CA ALA A 21 -10.66 1.48 -13.20
C ALA A 21 -9.56 1.48 -12.13
N THR A 22 -9.39 0.38 -11.39
CA THR A 22 -8.47 0.31 -10.24
C THR A 22 -7.07 -0.21 -10.59
N LEU A 23 -6.94 -1.05 -11.61
CA LEU A 23 -5.65 -1.64 -12.01
C LEU A 23 -4.55 -0.60 -12.29
N PRO A 24 -4.81 0.47 -13.07
CA PRO A 24 -3.77 1.45 -13.40
C PRO A 24 -3.27 2.17 -12.15
N VAL A 25 -4.18 2.52 -11.25
CA VAL A 25 -3.85 3.17 -9.97
C VAL A 25 -3.03 2.22 -9.10
N ALA A 26 -3.44 0.95 -9.01
CA ALA A 26 -2.69 -0.05 -8.26
C ALA A 26 -1.27 -0.24 -8.80
N LEU A 27 -1.10 -0.35 -10.12
CA LEU A 27 0.21 -0.49 -10.76
C LEU A 27 1.11 0.74 -10.56
N MET A 28 0.53 1.93 -10.60
CA MET A 28 1.26 3.18 -10.40
C MET A 28 1.74 3.35 -8.95
N MET A 29 0.95 2.84 -7.97
CA MET A 29 1.28 2.88 -6.55
C MET A 29 2.13 1.70 -6.08
N SER A 30 2.20 0.60 -6.84
CA SER A 30 2.95 -0.61 -6.51
C SER A 30 4.43 -0.56 -6.91
N GLY A 31 4.98 0.62 -7.21
CA GLY A 31 6.42 0.78 -7.40
C GLY A 31 7.14 0.21 -6.17
N PRO A 32 8.10 -0.73 -6.33
CA PRO A 32 8.72 -1.39 -5.20
C PRO A 32 9.49 -0.36 -4.38
N ALA A 33 9.17 -0.23 -3.09
CA ALA A 33 9.92 0.64 -2.21
C ALA A 33 11.41 0.28 -2.24
N GLN A 34 12.27 1.28 -2.40
CA GLN A 34 13.71 1.07 -2.48
C GLN A 34 14.38 1.25 -1.11
N ALA A 35 15.46 0.52 -0.89
CA ALA A 35 16.28 0.65 0.32
C ALA A 35 16.79 2.09 0.50
N GLY A 36 16.76 2.59 1.74
CA GLY A 36 17.23 3.93 2.09
C GLY A 36 16.34 5.08 1.61
N ARG A 37 15.22 4.79 0.93
CA ARG A 37 14.25 5.80 0.46
C ARG A 37 13.02 5.82 1.38
N PRO A 38 12.34 6.98 1.53
CA PRO A 38 11.07 7.07 2.23
C PRO A 38 10.01 6.16 1.61
N ALA A 39 9.31 5.42 2.47
CA ALA A 39 8.22 4.53 2.11
C ALA A 39 7.09 4.61 3.15
N LEU A 40 5.87 4.38 2.69
CA LEU A 40 4.70 4.22 3.55
C LEU A 40 4.50 2.73 3.83
N VAL A 41 4.67 2.36 5.10
CA VAL A 41 4.45 0.99 5.59
C VAL A 41 3.00 0.89 6.06
N VAL A 42 2.22 0.05 5.38
CA VAL A 42 0.81 -0.21 5.72
C VAL A 42 0.73 -1.51 6.50
N VAL A 43 0.12 -1.47 7.67
CA VAL A 43 -0.03 -2.60 8.60
C VAL A 43 -1.50 -2.84 8.92
N PRO A 44 -1.88 -4.08 9.31
CA PRO A 44 -3.21 -4.32 9.83
C PRO A 44 -3.53 -3.46 11.07
N PRO A 45 -4.79 -3.05 11.27
CA PRO A 45 -5.17 -2.26 12.44
C PRO A 45 -5.09 -3.02 13.76
N TRP A 46 -5.01 -4.35 13.71
CA TRP A 46 -4.79 -5.24 14.85
C TRP A 46 -3.31 -5.57 15.08
N THR A 47 -2.39 -4.86 14.43
CA THR A 47 -0.96 -4.97 14.73
C THR A 47 -0.65 -4.21 16.02
N ASP A 48 -0.22 -4.94 17.05
CA ASP A 48 0.08 -4.35 18.36
C ASP A 48 1.28 -3.38 18.34
N ASP A 49 2.28 -3.65 17.49
CA ASP A 49 3.48 -2.81 17.36
C ASP A 49 3.97 -2.73 15.90
N PRO A 50 3.51 -1.72 15.13
CA PRO A 50 4.01 -1.44 13.78
C PRO A 50 5.51 -1.08 13.75
N GLY A 51 6.02 -0.47 14.83
CA GLY A 51 7.41 -0.04 14.94
C GLY A 51 8.36 -1.23 14.93
N ARG A 52 7.96 -2.36 15.51
CA ARG A 52 8.74 -3.62 15.45
C ARG A 52 8.93 -4.13 14.03
N ILE A 53 7.91 -4.04 13.15
CA ILE A 53 8.01 -4.46 11.75
C ILE A 53 9.03 -3.58 11.02
N ILE A 54 8.98 -2.27 11.27
CA ILE A 54 9.88 -1.28 10.68
C ILE A 54 11.33 -1.51 11.17
N ALA A 55 11.52 -1.68 12.48
CA ALA A 55 12.82 -1.94 13.08
C ALA A 55 13.42 -3.27 12.60
N ALA A 56 12.62 -4.33 12.50
CA ALA A 56 13.06 -5.63 11.97
C ALA A 56 13.54 -5.53 10.51
N ALA A 57 12.95 -4.65 9.71
CA ALA A 57 13.38 -4.33 8.35
C ALA A 57 14.60 -3.37 8.27
N GLY A 58 15.25 -3.10 9.42
CA GLY A 58 16.38 -2.17 9.54
C GLY A 58 15.98 -0.71 9.36
N GLY A 59 14.70 -0.39 9.51
CA GLY A 59 14.17 0.93 9.23
C GLY A 59 13.96 1.82 10.45
N ARG A 60 13.56 3.06 10.17
CA ARG A 60 13.14 4.03 11.18
C ARG A 60 11.93 4.83 10.72
N GLU A 61 11.03 5.16 11.63
CA GLU A 61 9.93 6.08 11.35
C GLU A 61 10.46 7.52 11.14
N ILE A 62 9.87 8.23 10.19
CA ILE A 62 10.18 9.63 9.85
C ILE A 62 8.94 10.53 9.83
N GLY A 63 7.76 9.98 10.11
CA GLY A 63 6.51 10.74 10.21
C GLY A 63 6.38 11.48 11.54
N LEU A 64 5.82 12.69 11.52
CA LEU A 64 5.49 13.45 12.74
C LEU A 64 4.32 12.85 13.51
N VAL A 65 3.34 12.31 12.77
CA VAL A 65 2.14 11.70 13.33
C VAL A 65 2.08 10.26 12.85
N ALA A 66 1.90 9.36 13.80
CA ALA A 66 1.86 7.95 13.56
C ALA A 66 0.39 7.51 13.35
N ALA A 67 -0.01 7.20 12.11
CA ALA A 67 -1.36 6.73 11.83
C ALA A 67 -1.52 5.23 12.18
N PRO A 68 -2.65 4.78 12.74
CA PRO A 68 -2.81 3.42 13.27
C PRO A 68 -2.42 2.30 12.30
N MET A 69 -2.68 2.50 11.01
CA MET A 69 -2.42 1.51 9.95
C MET A 69 -1.30 1.90 9.00
N ALA A 70 -0.74 3.09 9.14
CA ALA A 70 0.21 3.63 8.15
C ALA A 70 1.33 4.41 8.85
N ARG A 71 2.57 3.97 8.62
CA ARG A 71 3.77 4.61 9.15
C ARG A 71 4.65 5.07 8.02
N LEU A 72 5.07 6.33 8.03
CA LEU A 72 6.08 6.82 7.10
C LEU A 72 7.46 6.50 7.67
N ALA A 73 8.26 5.74 6.93
CA ALA A 73 9.55 5.23 7.39
C ALA A 73 10.59 5.22 6.27
N VAL A 74 11.86 5.12 6.63
CA VAL A 74 12.94 4.71 5.73
C VAL A 74 13.32 3.29 6.10
N LEU A 75 13.40 2.39 5.12
CA LEU A 75 13.71 0.97 5.33
C LEU A 75 14.99 0.60 4.58
N GLU A 76 15.86 -0.20 5.19
CA GLU A 76 16.99 -0.81 4.50
C GLU A 76 16.58 -2.08 3.74
N ARG A 77 15.61 -2.83 4.28
CA ARG A 77 15.14 -4.10 3.70
C ARG A 77 13.60 -4.10 3.55
N PRO A 78 13.04 -3.33 2.59
CA PRO A 78 11.59 -3.18 2.43
C PRO A 78 10.81 -4.50 2.30
N ALA A 79 11.37 -5.50 1.62
CA ALA A 79 10.74 -6.81 1.47
C ALA A 79 10.55 -7.54 2.81
N GLU A 80 11.41 -7.29 3.80
CA GLU A 80 11.30 -7.91 5.12
C GLU A 80 10.17 -7.31 5.95
N ALA A 81 9.79 -6.04 5.70
CA ALA A 81 8.61 -5.47 6.34
C ALA A 81 7.33 -6.19 5.88
N VAL A 82 7.22 -6.52 4.58
CA VAL A 82 6.11 -7.32 4.04
C VAL A 82 6.12 -8.73 4.63
N ALA A 83 7.28 -9.40 4.63
CA ALA A 83 7.43 -10.72 5.24
C ALA A 83 7.13 -10.71 6.77
N GLY A 84 7.37 -9.58 7.43
CA GLY A 84 7.11 -9.33 8.84
C GLY A 84 5.66 -8.97 9.18
N GLY A 85 4.77 -8.92 8.19
CA GLY A 85 3.33 -8.70 8.40
C GLY A 85 2.80 -7.33 7.99
N ALA A 86 3.61 -6.48 7.35
CA ALA A 86 3.07 -5.33 6.63
C ALA A 86 2.21 -5.83 5.45
N TRP A 87 1.03 -5.22 5.27
CA TRP A 87 0.18 -5.47 4.11
C TRP A 87 0.78 -4.91 2.83
N ALA A 88 1.44 -3.76 2.93
CA ALA A 88 2.10 -3.13 1.81
C ALA A 88 3.24 -2.22 2.27
N VAL A 89 4.21 -2.02 1.38
CA VAL A 89 5.23 -0.99 1.51
C VAL A 89 5.23 -0.20 0.20
N LEU A 90 4.78 1.05 0.27
CA LEU A 90 4.55 1.90 -0.90
C LEU A 90 5.64 2.95 -0.99
N ASP A 91 6.14 3.21 -2.19
CA ASP A 91 7.10 4.29 -2.45
C ASP A 91 6.47 5.66 -2.12
N ALA A 92 7.11 6.45 -1.25
CA ALA A 92 6.57 7.74 -0.84
C ALA A 92 6.61 8.79 -1.97
N THR A 93 7.49 8.65 -2.96
CA THR A 93 7.57 9.51 -4.14
C THR A 93 6.35 9.33 -5.03
N ALA A 94 5.91 8.07 -5.20
CA ALA A 94 4.67 7.76 -5.91
C ALA A 94 3.46 8.37 -5.18
N LEU A 95 3.43 8.27 -3.84
CA LEU A 95 2.39 8.90 -3.02
C LEU A 95 2.40 10.43 -3.09
N ALA A 96 3.58 11.05 -3.13
CA ALA A 96 3.75 12.49 -3.22
C ALA A 96 3.11 13.08 -4.50
N SER A 97 3.01 12.30 -5.57
CA SER A 97 2.32 12.71 -6.80
C SER A 97 0.82 12.98 -6.60
N LEU A 98 0.19 12.28 -5.64
CA LEU A 98 -1.22 12.50 -5.29
C LEU A 98 -1.44 13.84 -4.59
N CYS A 99 -0.40 14.37 -3.93
CA CYS A 99 -0.43 15.66 -3.25
C CYS A 99 -0.10 16.83 -4.20
N GLY A 100 0.07 16.57 -5.51
CA GLY A 100 0.50 17.58 -6.47
C GLY A 100 1.96 18.02 -6.34
N SER A 101 2.74 17.38 -5.45
CA SER A 101 4.18 17.58 -5.36
C SER A 101 4.90 16.67 -6.35
N LYS A 102 5.77 17.25 -7.19
CA LYS A 102 6.75 16.48 -7.96
C LYS A 102 7.89 16.14 -7.02
N GLY A 103 8.08 14.86 -6.73
CA GLY A 103 9.15 14.38 -5.86
C GLY A 103 10.50 14.98 -6.24
N GLY A 104 11.17 15.60 -5.26
CA GLY A 104 12.51 16.19 -5.41
C GLY A 104 13.61 15.16 -5.21
#